data_AF-A0A7C6W768-F1
#
_entry.id   AF-A0A7C6W768-F1
#
_cell.length_a   1.000
_cell.length_b   1.000
_cell.length_c   1.000
_cell.angle_alpha   90.00
_cell.angle_beta   90.00
_cell.angle_gamma   90.00
#
_symmetry.space_group_name_H-M   'P 1'
#
loop_
_entity.id
_entity.type
_entity.pdbx_description
1 polymer ?
#
loop_
_entity_poly.entity_id
_entity_poly.type
_entity_poly.pdbx_seq_one_letter_code
_entity_poly.pdbx_strand_id
1 'polypeptide(L)'
;MKKIRTFIMLSVLICFVMAISAGCADKGNKVHTHTLFDIPDQAATCISEGNVAYQQCIYCRAIFLNGKVVSEDTVKLDIDPHNHENLNDVAGVSATCTQNGVVAHKKCDDCGVLIIDDNEVSEEEIVIDALGET
;
A
#
# COMPACT_ATOMS: atom_id res chain seq x y z
N MET A 1 77.85 6.36 9.05
CA MET A 1 77.97 7.83 9.06
C MET A 1 76.57 8.38 9.31
N LYS A 2 76.19 8.58 10.56
CA LYS A 2 76.17 9.89 11.26
C LYS A 2 75.26 10.92 10.58
N LYS A 3 74.06 11.04 11.16
CA LYS A 3 73.37 12.28 11.53
C LYS A 3 73.59 13.46 10.59
N ILE A 4 72.56 13.85 9.84
CA ILE A 4 72.26 15.27 9.58
C ILE A 4 70.77 15.43 9.23
N ARG A 5 70.01 15.82 10.28
CA ARG A 5 69.02 16.92 10.25
C ARG A 5 67.79 16.65 9.36
N THR A 6 66.64 16.16 9.86
CA THR A 6 65.92 16.64 11.07
C THR A 6 65.88 18.16 11.19
N PHE A 7 65.70 18.90 10.09
CA PHE A 7 65.52 20.37 10.14
C PHE A 7 64.70 20.99 8.99
N ILE A 8 63.92 20.19 8.26
CA ILE A 8 62.93 20.73 7.30
C ILE A 8 61.53 20.27 7.73
N MET A 9 61.27 20.52 9.02
CA MET A 9 60.00 20.35 9.72
C MET A 9 59.54 21.70 10.30
N LEU A 10 59.84 22.83 9.63
CA LEU A 10 59.45 24.15 10.18
C LEU A 10 59.32 25.33 9.20
N SER A 11 58.98 25.16 7.91
CA SER A 11 58.85 26.37 7.06
C SER A 11 57.79 26.44 5.98
N VAL A 12 56.93 25.43 5.77
CA VAL A 12 55.76 25.63 4.88
C VAL A 12 54.50 24.98 5.44
N LEU A 13 54.23 25.30 6.71
CA LEU A 13 52.93 25.16 7.39
C LEU A 13 51.93 26.25 6.94
N ILE A 14 52.03 26.77 5.71
CA ILE A 14 51.29 27.98 5.25
C ILE A 14 50.57 27.79 3.90
N CYS A 15 50.58 26.61 3.29
CA CYS A 15 49.78 26.36 2.07
C CYS A 15 48.76 25.23 2.23
N PHE A 16 48.32 24.93 3.46
CA PHE A 16 47.02 24.31 3.68
C PHE A 16 45.96 25.41 3.57
N VAL A 17 45.83 25.98 2.37
CA VAL A 17 44.70 26.83 2.03
C VAL A 17 43.49 25.93 2.15
N MET A 18 42.72 26.14 3.21
CA MET A 18 41.39 25.60 3.40
C MET A 18 40.52 26.09 2.24
N ALA A 19 40.60 25.42 1.10
CA ALA A 19 39.52 25.41 0.13
C ALA A 19 38.50 24.38 0.62
N ILE A 20 37.79 24.73 1.68
CA ILE A 20 36.43 24.24 1.89
C ILE A 20 35.63 24.88 0.76
N SER A 21 35.70 24.32 -0.46
CA SER A 21 34.56 24.44 -1.34
C SER A 21 33.49 23.60 -0.68
N ALA A 22 32.65 24.27 0.11
CA ALA A 22 31.33 23.80 0.41
C ALA A 22 30.73 23.36 -0.92
N GLY A 23 30.77 22.06 -1.18
CA GLY A 23 29.85 21.42 -2.08
C GLY A 23 28.50 21.58 -1.42
N CYS A 24 27.86 22.73 -1.64
CA CYS A 24 26.43 22.82 -1.52
C CYS A 24 25.93 21.74 -2.48
N ALA A 25 25.52 20.60 -1.94
CA ALA A 25 24.61 19.71 -2.62
C ALA A 25 23.34 20.55 -2.78
N ASP A 26 23.30 21.36 -3.84
CA ASP A 26 22.09 21.99 -4.31
C ASP A 26 21.20 20.82 -4.70
N LYS A 27 20.39 20.36 -3.74
CA LYS A 27 19.18 19.59 -4.01
C LYS A 27 18.25 20.57 -4.69
N GLY A 28 18.62 21.01 -5.88
CA GLY A 28 17.96 22.06 -6.61
C GLY A 28 16.50 21.67 -6.70
N ASN A 29 15.65 22.48 -6.07
CA ASN A 29 14.22 22.34 -6.19
C ASN A 29 13.93 22.42 -7.69
N LYS A 30 13.66 21.28 -8.34
CA LYS A 30 13.43 21.23 -9.79
C LYS A 30 12.16 22.00 -10.08
N VAL A 31 12.31 23.28 -10.36
CA VAL A 31 11.21 24.18 -10.69
C VAL A 31 10.71 23.79 -12.07
N HIS A 32 9.43 23.45 -12.15
CA HIS A 32 8.72 23.22 -13.39
C HIS A 32 7.28 23.68 -13.20
N THR A 33 6.60 23.99 -14.29
CA THR A 33 5.16 24.22 -14.27
C THR A 33 4.44 22.88 -14.16
N HIS A 34 3.57 22.74 -13.16
CA HIS A 34 2.79 21.52 -12.99
C HIS A 34 1.78 21.38 -14.12
N THR A 35 1.95 20.31 -14.91
CA THR A 35 0.91 19.81 -15.80
C THR A 35 0.26 18.62 -15.10
N LEU A 36 -1.00 18.78 -14.73
CA LEU A 36 -1.75 17.84 -13.92
C LEU A 36 -2.64 16.96 -14.80
N PHE A 37 -2.82 15.71 -14.39
CA PHE A 37 -3.86 14.82 -14.90
C PHE A 37 -4.64 14.24 -13.72
N ASP A 38 -5.91 13.94 -13.96
CA ASP A 38 -6.81 13.42 -12.93
C ASP A 38 -6.61 11.91 -12.78
N ILE A 39 -6.54 11.48 -11.52
CA ILE A 39 -6.67 10.08 -11.10
C ILE A 39 -8.07 9.94 -10.50
N PRO A 40 -8.94 9.08 -11.06
CA PRO A 40 -10.27 8.85 -10.50
C PRO A 40 -10.16 8.21 -9.12
N ASP A 41 -11.21 8.37 -8.31
CA ASP A 41 -11.35 7.56 -7.10
C ASP A 41 -11.47 6.08 -7.45
N GLN A 42 -10.96 5.26 -6.55
CA GLN A 42 -11.09 3.82 -6.57
C GLN A 42 -11.42 3.38 -5.15
N ALA A 43 -12.56 2.71 -4.97
CA ALA A 43 -12.91 2.18 -3.66
C ALA A 43 -11.86 1.15 -3.21
N ALA A 44 -11.59 1.10 -1.91
CA ALA A 44 -10.84 0.00 -1.32
C ALA A 44 -11.72 -1.26 -1.36
N THR A 45 -11.08 -2.42 -1.53
CA THR A 45 -11.75 -3.72 -1.53
C THR A 45 -11.30 -4.54 -0.33
N CYS A 46 -11.89 -5.72 -0.14
CA CYS A 46 -11.48 -6.67 0.91
C CYS A 46 -10.03 -7.17 0.79
N ILE A 47 -9.36 -6.94 -0.36
CA ILE A 47 -7.97 -7.38 -0.60
C ILE A 47 -7.04 -6.28 -1.13
N SER A 48 -7.53 -5.08 -1.41
CA SER A 48 -6.73 -4.02 -2.04
C SER A 48 -7.07 -2.64 -1.51
N GLU A 49 -6.03 -1.83 -1.33
CA GLU A 49 -6.18 -0.41 -1.01
C GLU A 49 -6.89 0.31 -2.16
N GLY A 50 -7.58 1.40 -1.81
CA GLY A 50 -8.19 2.32 -2.76
C GLY A 50 -7.54 3.69 -2.73
N ASN A 51 -8.16 4.65 -3.40
CA ASN A 51 -7.80 6.05 -3.30
C ASN A 51 -9.02 6.95 -3.51
N VAL A 52 -9.00 8.15 -2.91
CA VAL A 52 -9.91 9.23 -3.33
C VAL A 52 -9.46 9.79 -4.68
N ALA A 53 -10.32 10.53 -5.38
CA ALA A 53 -9.91 11.22 -6.60
C ALA A 53 -8.85 12.30 -6.28
N TYR A 54 -7.77 12.34 -7.07
CA TYR A 54 -6.70 13.32 -6.90
C TYR A 54 -6.07 13.69 -8.25
N GLN A 55 -5.20 14.70 -8.26
CA GLN A 55 -4.45 15.07 -9.46
C GLN A 55 -2.98 14.75 -9.27
N GLN A 56 -2.30 14.29 -10.31
CA GLN A 56 -0.86 14.02 -10.24
C GLN A 56 -0.12 14.83 -11.30
N CYS A 57 1.06 15.37 -10.96
CA CYS A 57 1.92 16.00 -11.95
C CYS A 57 2.58 14.94 -12.84
N ILE A 58 2.47 15.10 -14.17
CA ILE A 58 3.08 14.16 -15.14
C ILE A 58 4.61 14.10 -15.05
N TYR A 59 5.24 15.17 -14.57
CA TYR A 59 6.71 15.31 -14.58
C TYR A 59 7.36 14.87 -13.27
N CYS A 60 6.81 15.31 -12.13
CA CYS A 60 7.43 15.05 -10.82
C CYS A 60 6.66 14.07 -9.94
N ARG A 61 5.48 13.60 -10.37
CA ARG A 61 4.60 12.70 -9.61
C ARG A 61 4.09 13.26 -8.28
N ALA A 62 4.28 14.56 -8.03
CA ALA A 62 3.65 15.21 -6.88
C ALA A 62 2.12 15.07 -6.97
N ILE A 63 1.53 14.68 -5.85
CA ILE A 63 0.09 14.47 -5.68
C ILE A 63 -0.52 15.79 -5.21
N PHE A 64 -1.61 16.17 -5.86
CA PHE A 64 -2.38 17.36 -5.57
C PHE A 64 -3.80 16.97 -5.17
N LEU A 65 -4.23 17.44 -4.00
CA LEU A 65 -5.59 17.33 -3.53
C LEU A 65 -6.12 18.74 -3.23
N ASN A 66 -7.20 19.14 -3.89
CA ASN A 66 -7.78 20.48 -3.76
C ASN A 66 -6.74 21.61 -3.99
N GLY A 67 -5.85 21.43 -4.98
CA GLY A 67 -4.83 22.40 -5.36
C GLY A 67 -3.60 22.47 -4.44
N LYS A 68 -3.48 21.60 -3.44
CA LYS A 68 -2.33 21.54 -2.52
C LYS A 68 -1.53 20.27 -2.73
N VAL A 69 -0.20 20.36 -2.64
CA VAL A 69 0.68 19.19 -2.64
C VAL A 69 0.48 18.42 -1.33
N VAL A 70 0.21 17.12 -1.43
CA VAL A 70 -0.01 16.21 -0.28
C VAL A 70 0.84 14.94 -0.44
N SER A 71 0.91 14.13 0.62
CA SER A 71 1.52 12.79 0.55
C SER A 71 0.55 11.77 -0.05
N GLU A 72 1.09 10.63 -0.47
CA GLU A 72 0.31 9.48 -0.95
C GLU A 72 -0.67 8.96 0.12
N ASP A 73 -0.24 8.87 1.38
CA ASP A 73 -1.10 8.47 2.51
C ASP A 73 -2.33 9.37 2.70
N THR A 74 -2.30 10.62 2.21
CA THR A 74 -3.46 11.53 2.32
C THR A 74 -4.57 11.16 1.33
N VAL A 75 -4.21 10.56 0.19
CA VAL A 75 -5.17 10.19 -0.87
C VAL A 75 -5.50 8.70 -0.87
N LYS A 76 -4.72 7.89 -0.13
CA LYS A 76 -4.90 6.45 0.01
C LYS A 76 -6.11 6.13 0.89
N LEU A 77 -6.83 5.08 0.52
CA LEU A 77 -7.83 4.43 1.35
C LEU A 77 -7.27 3.06 1.73
N ASP A 78 -7.22 2.76 3.03
CA ASP A 78 -6.80 1.45 3.49
C ASP A 78 -7.79 0.36 3.02
N ILE A 79 -7.34 -0.89 2.97
CA ILE A 79 -8.16 -2.07 2.68
C ILE A 79 -9.45 -2.03 3.52
N ASP A 80 -10.60 -2.21 2.86
CA ASP A 80 -11.89 -2.33 3.53
C ASP A 80 -12.27 -3.82 3.57
N PRO A 81 -12.06 -4.53 4.69
CA PRO A 81 -12.29 -5.96 4.78
C PRO A 81 -13.75 -6.37 4.57
N HIS A 82 -14.70 -5.43 4.58
CA HIS A 82 -16.12 -5.69 4.41
C HIS A 82 -16.64 -5.36 3.01
N ASN A 83 -15.81 -4.81 2.12
CA ASN A 83 -16.21 -4.55 0.74
C ASN A 83 -16.00 -5.79 -0.15
N HIS A 84 -17.03 -6.65 -0.18
CA HIS A 84 -17.06 -7.90 -0.96
C HIS A 84 -17.81 -7.71 -2.27
N GLU A 85 -17.19 -7.09 -3.28
CA GLU A 85 -17.85 -6.83 -4.57
C GLU A 85 -17.97 -8.08 -5.46
N ASN A 86 -17.00 -9.00 -5.36
CA ASN A 86 -16.92 -10.20 -6.19
C ASN A 86 -17.59 -11.42 -5.52
N LEU A 87 -18.92 -11.35 -5.33
CA LEU A 87 -19.70 -12.41 -4.69
C LEU A 87 -20.27 -13.40 -5.71
N ASN A 88 -20.07 -14.69 -5.42
CA ASN A 88 -20.68 -15.80 -6.13
C ASN A 88 -21.71 -16.54 -5.27
N ASP A 89 -22.85 -16.86 -5.86
CA ASP A 89 -23.87 -17.69 -5.21
C ASP A 89 -23.44 -19.16 -5.20
N VAL A 90 -23.48 -19.76 -4.02
CA VAL A 90 -23.26 -21.19 -3.78
C VAL A 90 -24.62 -21.82 -3.44
N ALA A 91 -25.06 -22.73 -4.30
CA ALA A 91 -26.30 -23.44 -4.10
C ALA A 91 -26.24 -24.34 -2.85
N GLY A 92 -27.29 -24.29 -2.05
CA GLY A 92 -27.43 -25.17 -0.89
C GLY A 92 -27.62 -26.63 -1.30
N VAL A 93 -27.16 -27.54 -0.46
CA VAL A 93 -27.34 -28.99 -0.60
C VAL A 93 -27.94 -29.52 0.69
N SER A 94 -29.06 -30.22 0.61
CA SER A 94 -29.68 -30.80 1.81
C SER A 94 -28.82 -31.91 2.42
N ALA A 95 -28.83 -32.00 3.75
CA ALA A 95 -28.19 -33.09 4.46
C ALA A 95 -28.87 -34.44 4.15
N THR A 96 -28.12 -35.51 4.30
CA THR A 96 -28.60 -36.90 4.20
C THR A 96 -28.39 -37.62 5.54
N CYS A 97 -28.70 -38.92 5.63
CA CYS A 97 -28.46 -39.69 6.85
C CYS A 97 -26.98 -39.75 7.24
N THR A 98 -26.07 -39.72 6.26
CA THR A 98 -24.63 -39.96 6.48
C THR A 98 -23.72 -38.80 6.05
N GLN A 99 -24.25 -37.79 5.35
CA GLN A 99 -23.48 -36.64 4.89
C GLN A 99 -24.17 -35.35 5.30
N ASN A 100 -23.37 -34.42 5.81
CA ASN A 100 -23.79 -33.06 6.08
C ASN A 100 -24.23 -32.37 4.77
N GLY A 101 -25.21 -31.49 4.90
CA GLY A 101 -25.60 -30.53 3.88
C GLY A 101 -24.87 -29.20 4.05
N VAL A 102 -25.20 -28.28 3.16
CA VAL A 102 -24.73 -26.89 3.19
C VAL A 102 -25.91 -25.95 2.92
N VAL A 103 -26.00 -24.88 3.70
CA VAL A 103 -26.97 -23.80 3.47
C VAL A 103 -26.58 -23.05 2.21
N ALA A 104 -27.56 -22.60 1.41
CA ALA A 104 -27.28 -21.71 0.29
C ALA A 104 -26.67 -20.41 0.83
N HIS A 105 -25.54 -19.98 0.28
CA HIS A 105 -24.79 -18.82 0.74
C HIS A 105 -24.10 -18.14 -0.43
N LYS A 106 -23.58 -16.94 -0.21
CA LYS A 106 -22.64 -16.30 -1.13
C LYS A 106 -21.23 -16.49 -0.62
N LYS A 107 -20.27 -16.56 -1.54
CA LYS A 107 -18.85 -16.56 -1.22
C LYS A 107 -18.16 -15.44 -2.00
N CYS A 108 -17.35 -14.66 -1.31
CA CYS A 108 -16.47 -13.70 -1.96
C CYS A 108 -15.31 -14.44 -2.62
N ASP A 109 -15.15 -14.30 -3.93
CA ASP A 109 -14.09 -14.97 -4.69
C ASP A 109 -12.70 -14.40 -4.36
N ASP A 110 -12.64 -13.14 -3.92
CA ASP A 110 -11.40 -12.44 -3.66
C ASP A 110 -10.79 -12.84 -2.31
N CYS A 111 -11.60 -12.90 -1.25
CA CYS A 111 -11.13 -13.16 0.12
C CYS A 111 -11.67 -14.44 0.75
N GLY A 112 -12.67 -15.09 0.12
CA GLY A 112 -13.25 -16.35 0.60
C GLY A 112 -14.32 -16.23 1.68
N VAL A 113 -14.64 -15.02 2.15
CA VAL A 113 -15.69 -14.77 3.15
C VAL A 113 -17.03 -15.32 2.68
N LEU A 114 -17.77 -15.93 3.61
CA LEU A 114 -19.09 -16.50 3.40
C LEU A 114 -20.15 -15.53 3.91
N ILE A 115 -21.22 -15.34 3.13
CA ILE A 115 -22.28 -14.39 3.44
C ILE A 115 -23.65 -15.07 3.33
N ILE A 116 -24.47 -14.92 4.38
CA ILE A 116 -25.88 -15.30 4.40
C ILE A 116 -26.68 -14.06 4.81
N ASP A 117 -27.73 -13.73 4.04
CA ASP A 117 -28.61 -12.59 4.30
C ASP A 117 -27.84 -11.30 4.66
N ASP A 118 -26.81 -10.99 3.86
CA ASP A 118 -25.90 -9.83 4.01
C ASP A 118 -25.03 -9.82 5.28
N ASN A 119 -24.93 -10.93 6.02
CA ASN A 119 -24.04 -11.08 7.17
C ASN A 119 -22.89 -12.05 6.86
N GLU A 120 -21.67 -11.69 7.27
CA GLU A 120 -20.52 -12.60 7.25
C GLU A 120 -20.73 -13.72 8.27
N VAL A 121 -20.49 -14.96 7.85
CA VAL A 121 -20.67 -16.16 8.67
C VAL A 121 -19.45 -17.08 8.60
N SER A 122 -19.27 -17.94 9.60
CA SER A 122 -18.20 -18.93 9.57
C SER A 122 -18.54 -20.17 8.73
N GLU A 123 -17.54 -20.99 8.44
CA GLU A 123 -17.75 -22.26 7.72
C GLU A 123 -18.65 -23.23 8.52
N GLU A 124 -18.65 -23.17 9.85
CA GLU A 124 -19.49 -24.02 10.69
C GLU A 124 -20.96 -23.62 10.63
N GLU A 125 -21.26 -22.32 10.47
CA GLU A 125 -22.64 -21.81 10.39
C GLU A 125 -23.36 -22.20 9.09
N ILE A 126 -22.60 -22.47 8.03
CA ILE A 126 -23.19 -22.93 6.75
C ILE A 126 -23.44 -24.43 6.71
N VAL A 127 -22.98 -25.20 7.70
CA VAL A 127 -23.11 -26.66 7.73
C VAL A 127 -24.49 -27.06 8.26
N ILE A 128 -25.15 -27.98 7.54
CA ILE A 128 -26.35 -28.65 8.01
C ILE A 128 -25.94 -30.07 8.43
N ASP A 129 -26.00 -30.38 9.72
CA ASP A 129 -25.60 -31.70 10.21
C ASP A 129 -26.41 -32.84 9.56
N ALA A 130 -25.75 -33.97 9.36
CA ALA A 130 -26.38 -35.21 8.93
C ALA A 130 -27.54 -35.59 9.88
N LEU A 131 -28.60 -36.17 9.32
CA LEU A 131 -29.81 -36.52 10.08
C LEU A 131 -29.58 -37.64 11.11
N GLY A 132 -28.45 -38.33 11.00
CA GLY A 132 -28.11 -39.52 11.79
C GLY A 132 -28.77 -40.78 11.24
N GLU A 133 -28.19 -41.93 11.58
CA GLU A 133 -28.83 -43.23 11.39
C GLU A 133 -29.59 -43.58 12.68
N THR A 134 -30.90 -43.83 12.55
CA THR A 134 -31.79 -44.24 13.65
C THR A 134 -31.60 -45.70 14.03
#